data_AF-A0A6L8DYK1-F1
#
_entry.id   AF-A0A6L8DYK1-F1
#
_cell.length_a   1.000
_cell.length_b   1.000
_cell.length_c   1.000
_cell.angle_alpha   90.00
_cell.angle_beta   90.00
_cell.angle_gamma   90.00
#
_symmetry.space_group_name_H-M   'P 1'
#
loop_
_entity.id
_entity.type
_entity.pdbx_description
1 polymer ?
#
loop_
_entity_poly.entity_id
_entity_poly.type
_entity_poly.pdbx_seq_one_letter_code
_entity_poly.pdbx_strand_id
1 'polypeptide(L)'
;MKRLGREVGWPDALAYLGDDTPGETADLHFPGIGEEATRLLVEERRAGLLGIDTASIDNGRSTDFIAHQIGAAAGVPNLENVADLSGLPPTGFLLVALPMKIEGGTGAPVRIVALIP
;
A
#
# COMPACT_ATOMS: atom_id res chain seq x y z
N MET A 1 -4.36 7.27 1.61
CA MET A 1 -3.96 6.16 2.51
C MET A 1 -5.21 5.39 2.91
N LYS A 2 -5.24 4.08 2.68
CA LYS A 2 -6.30 3.18 3.14
C LYS A 2 -5.85 2.57 4.47
N ARG A 3 -6.63 2.82 5.53
CA ARG A 3 -6.37 2.34 6.90
C ARG A 3 -7.33 1.20 7.23
N LEU A 4 -6.79 0.05 7.59
CA LEU A 4 -7.45 -1.21 7.89
C LEU A 4 -7.00 -1.78 9.25
N GLY A 5 -5.93 -1.24 9.85
CA GLY A 5 -5.43 -1.71 11.14
C GLY A 5 -4.71 -3.05 11.04
N ARG A 6 -4.23 -3.44 9.84
CA ARG A 6 -3.59 -4.74 9.61
C ARG A 6 -2.14 -4.77 10.11
N GLU A 7 -1.52 -3.61 10.28
CA GLU A 7 -0.17 -3.44 10.79
C GLU A 7 0.01 -4.05 12.18
N VAL A 8 -1.08 -4.19 12.97
CA VAL A 8 -1.05 -4.82 14.30
C VAL A 8 -0.72 -6.31 14.27
N GLY A 9 -0.92 -6.97 13.12
CA GLY A 9 -0.56 -8.38 12.92
C GLY A 9 0.93 -8.59 12.71
N TRP A 10 1.68 -7.54 12.36
CA TRP A 10 3.13 -7.62 12.24
C TRP A 10 3.80 -7.78 13.63
N PRO A 11 4.83 -8.63 13.80
CA PRO A 11 5.56 -9.39 12.78
C PRO A 11 5.10 -10.86 12.58
N ASP A 12 3.93 -11.23 13.11
CA ASP A 12 3.41 -12.59 12.94
C ASP A 12 2.91 -12.79 11.49
N ALA A 13 3.58 -13.66 10.73
CA ALA A 13 3.30 -13.85 9.31
C ALA A 13 1.85 -14.30 9.08
N LEU A 14 1.36 -15.27 9.86
CA LEU A 14 0.00 -15.78 9.73
C LEU A 14 -1.04 -14.68 10.01
N ALA A 15 -0.85 -13.88 11.06
CA ALA A 15 -1.74 -12.77 11.38
C ALA A 15 -1.67 -11.65 10.32
N TYR A 16 -0.47 -11.32 9.85
CA TYR A 16 -0.26 -10.23 8.92
C TYR A 16 -0.72 -10.58 7.50
N LEU A 17 -0.20 -11.68 6.96
CA LEU A 17 -0.41 -12.13 5.58
C LEU A 17 -1.65 -12.99 5.42
N GLY A 18 -2.17 -13.59 6.50
CA GLY A 18 -3.27 -14.55 6.43
C GLY A 18 -2.83 -15.97 6.03
N ASP A 19 -1.53 -16.18 5.78
CA ASP A 19 -0.88 -17.46 5.51
C ASP A 19 0.61 -17.33 5.89
N ASP A 20 1.22 -18.41 6.37
CA ASP A 20 2.65 -18.49 6.70
C ASP A 20 3.37 -19.67 6.01
N THR A 21 2.75 -20.23 4.97
CA THR A 21 3.30 -21.35 4.21
C THR A 21 4.55 -20.89 3.45
N PRO A 22 5.74 -21.45 3.71
CA PRO A 22 6.98 -20.93 3.14
C PRO A 22 7.03 -20.99 1.61
N GLY A 23 7.20 -19.83 0.97
CA GLY A 23 7.36 -19.71 -0.48
C GLY A 23 6.05 -19.76 -1.28
N GLU A 24 4.91 -19.90 -0.61
CA GLU A 24 3.59 -19.90 -1.25
C GLU A 24 2.94 -18.53 -1.13
N THR A 25 2.23 -18.12 -2.18
CA THR A 25 1.49 -16.84 -2.20
C THR A 25 0.02 -17.02 -2.57
N ALA A 26 -0.41 -18.24 -2.87
CA ALA A 26 -1.76 -18.52 -3.37
C ALA A 26 -2.86 -18.29 -2.32
N ASP A 27 -2.52 -18.48 -1.04
CA ASP A 27 -3.46 -18.44 0.08
C ASP A 27 -3.34 -17.17 0.93
N LEU A 28 -2.55 -16.18 0.51
CA LEU A 28 -2.45 -14.89 1.18
C LEU A 28 -3.83 -14.23 1.30
N HIS A 29 -4.17 -13.77 2.49
CA HIS A 29 -5.51 -13.29 2.82
C HIS A 29 -5.47 -11.96 3.59
N PHE A 30 -5.30 -10.89 2.83
CA PHE A 30 -5.41 -9.51 3.29
C PHE A 30 -6.16 -8.63 2.26
N PRO A 31 -6.84 -7.57 2.72
CA PRO A 31 -7.58 -6.67 1.84
C PRO A 31 -6.66 -5.80 0.98
N GLY A 32 -7.15 -5.37 -0.20
CA GLY A 32 -6.50 -4.39 -1.08
C GLY A 32 -7.46 -3.27 -1.53
N ILE A 33 -7.07 -2.46 -2.49
CA ILE A 33 -7.91 -1.44 -3.14
C ILE A 33 -8.58 -2.09 -4.36
N GLY A 34 -9.91 -1.99 -4.46
CA GLY A 34 -10.64 -2.56 -5.61
C GLY A 34 -10.38 -1.78 -6.90
N GLU A 35 -10.66 -2.40 -8.05
CA GLU A 35 -10.47 -1.77 -9.36
C GLU A 35 -11.22 -0.43 -9.48
N GLU A 36 -12.52 -0.42 -9.20
CA GLU A 36 -13.36 0.79 -9.30
C GLU A 36 -12.83 1.92 -8.41
N ALA A 37 -12.45 1.60 -7.17
CA ALA A 37 -11.87 2.58 -6.24
C ALA A 37 -10.51 3.09 -6.75
N THR A 38 -9.70 2.23 -7.36
CA THR A 38 -8.41 2.62 -7.92
C THR A 38 -8.61 3.58 -9.10
N ARG A 39 -9.51 3.28 -10.03
CA ARG A 39 -9.85 4.17 -11.15
C ARG A 39 -10.36 5.52 -10.67
N LEU A 40 -11.30 5.51 -9.72
CA LEU A 40 -11.81 6.74 -9.12
C LEU A 40 -10.67 7.61 -8.53
N LEU A 41 -9.77 7.00 -7.75
CA LEU A 41 -8.67 7.73 -7.10
C LEU A 41 -7.64 8.26 -8.11
N VAL A 42 -7.25 7.43 -9.08
CA VAL A 42 -6.19 7.73 -10.04
C VAL A 42 -6.68 8.62 -11.18
N GLU A 43 -7.74 8.21 -11.86
CA GLU A 43 -8.20 8.83 -13.11
C GLU A 43 -9.02 10.09 -12.84
N GLU A 44 -9.98 10.01 -11.91
CA GLU A 44 -10.87 11.14 -11.63
C GLU A 44 -10.33 12.10 -10.57
N ARG A 45 -9.81 11.55 -9.45
CA ARG A 45 -9.34 12.35 -8.31
C ARG A 45 -7.87 12.74 -8.43
N ARG A 46 -7.14 12.19 -9.41
CA ARG A 46 -5.73 12.51 -9.68
C ARG A 46 -4.86 12.42 -8.43
N ALA A 47 -5.08 11.36 -7.63
CA ALA A 47 -4.27 11.10 -6.45
C ALA A 47 -2.79 10.98 -6.85
N GLY A 48 -1.91 11.73 -6.17
CA GLY A 48 -0.47 11.69 -6.43
C GLY A 48 0.24 10.45 -5.88
N LEU A 49 -0.46 9.65 -5.07
CA LEU A 49 0.07 8.44 -4.44
C LEU A 49 -1.07 7.56 -3.91
N LEU A 50 -0.95 6.24 -4.06
CA LEU A 50 -1.78 5.26 -3.35
C LEU A 50 -1.01 4.74 -2.13
N GLY A 51 -1.69 4.45 -1.03
CA GLY A 51 -0.98 3.86 0.11
C GLY A 51 -1.89 3.05 1.01
N ILE A 52 -1.35 2.00 1.61
CA ILE A 52 -2.09 0.99 2.36
C ILE A 52 -1.22 0.40 3.50
N ASP A 53 -1.87 -0.08 4.56
CA ASP A 53 -1.24 -0.73 5.72
C ASP A 53 -1.13 -2.26 5.59
N THR A 54 -1.33 -2.81 4.40
CA THR A 54 -1.16 -4.23 4.06
C THR A 54 0.08 -4.47 3.20
N ALA A 55 0.40 -5.75 3.00
CA ALA A 55 1.58 -6.18 2.23
C ALA A 55 1.52 -5.85 0.74
N SER A 56 0.33 -5.53 0.20
CA SER A 56 0.14 -5.07 -1.17
C SER A 56 -1.04 -4.09 -1.27
N ILE A 57 -1.02 -3.18 -2.24
CA ILE A 57 -2.20 -2.37 -2.62
C ILE A 57 -3.30 -3.20 -3.28
N ASP A 58 -2.97 -4.38 -3.82
CA ASP A 58 -3.94 -5.38 -4.26
C ASP A 58 -4.28 -6.33 -3.11
N ASN A 59 -5.40 -7.05 -3.23
CA ASN A 59 -5.78 -8.04 -2.22
C ASN A 59 -4.85 -9.27 -2.30
N GLY A 60 -4.66 -9.98 -1.19
CA GLY A 60 -3.67 -11.07 -1.10
C GLY A 60 -3.86 -12.20 -2.13
N ARG A 61 -5.09 -12.44 -2.58
CA ARG A 61 -5.41 -13.48 -3.58
C ARG A 61 -5.39 -12.96 -5.02
N SER A 62 -5.04 -11.69 -5.23
CA SER A 62 -4.94 -11.12 -6.57
C SER A 62 -3.81 -11.80 -7.34
N THR A 63 -4.12 -12.16 -8.59
CA THR A 63 -3.15 -12.72 -9.54
C THR A 63 -2.91 -11.80 -10.73
N ASP A 64 -3.76 -10.79 -10.89
CA ASP A 64 -3.73 -9.79 -11.94
C ASP A 64 -3.13 -8.46 -11.48
N PHE A 65 -3.11 -8.17 -10.18
CA PHE A 65 -2.57 -6.94 -9.60
C PHE A 65 -3.14 -5.67 -10.26
N ILE A 66 -4.47 -5.62 -10.42
CA ILE A 66 -5.14 -4.58 -11.18
C ILE A 66 -4.89 -3.17 -10.61
N ALA A 67 -4.77 -3.03 -9.28
CA ALA A 67 -4.49 -1.74 -8.66
C ALA A 67 -3.08 -1.24 -9.01
N HIS A 68 -2.09 -2.14 -9.00
CA HIS A 68 -0.74 -1.85 -9.50
C HIS A 68 -0.75 -1.44 -10.97
N GLN A 69 -1.45 -2.20 -11.83
CA GLN A 69 -1.49 -1.91 -13.26
C GLN A 69 -2.06 -0.50 -13.55
N ILE A 70 -3.18 -0.16 -12.91
CA ILE A 70 -3.82 1.16 -13.09
C ILE A 70 -2.90 2.28 -12.57
N GLY A 71 -2.35 2.13 -11.36
CA GLY A 71 -1.47 3.14 -10.78
C GLY A 71 -0.20 3.35 -11.62
N ALA A 72 0.47 2.27 -11.99
CA ALA A 72 1.71 2.31 -12.78
C ALA A 72 1.49 2.89 -14.18
N ALA A 73 0.40 2.53 -14.85
CA ALA A 73 0.05 3.09 -16.17
C ALA A 73 -0.18 4.61 -16.12
N ALA A 74 -0.66 5.13 -14.99
CA ALA A 74 -0.86 6.56 -14.76
C ALA A 74 0.37 7.28 -14.16
N GLY A 75 1.46 6.56 -13.90
CA GLY A 75 2.65 7.13 -13.22
C GLY A 75 2.41 7.49 -11.75
N VAL A 76 1.40 6.88 -11.11
CA VAL A 76 1.07 7.09 -9.70
C VAL A 76 1.80 6.05 -8.84
N PRO A 77 2.73 6.47 -7.96
CA PRO A 77 3.44 5.55 -7.08
C PRO A 77 2.54 5.02 -5.95
N ASN A 78 2.99 3.94 -5.29
CA ASN A 78 2.33 3.36 -4.13
C ASN A 78 3.24 3.27 -2.88
N LEU A 79 2.60 3.12 -1.72
CA LEU A 79 3.24 2.78 -0.44
C LEU A 79 2.51 1.60 0.20
N GLU A 80 3.26 0.59 0.59
CA GLU A 80 2.76 -0.64 1.20
C GLU A 80 3.38 -0.81 2.58
N ASN A 81 2.76 -1.64 3.42
CA ASN A 81 3.19 -1.86 4.81
C ASN A 81 3.25 -0.55 5.62
N VAL A 82 2.36 0.42 5.35
CA VAL A 82 2.35 1.71 6.06
C VAL A 82 1.84 1.50 7.48
N ALA A 83 2.71 1.69 8.47
CA ALA A 83 2.34 1.56 9.89
C ALA A 83 1.75 2.85 10.47
N ASP A 84 1.08 2.71 11.62
CA ASP A 84 0.62 3.82 12.49
C ASP A 84 -0.27 4.87 11.81
N LEU A 85 -1.13 4.44 10.89
CA LEU A 85 -2.13 5.32 10.27
C LEU A 85 -3.22 5.79 11.28
N SER A 86 -3.27 5.19 12.48
CA SER A 86 -4.23 5.53 13.53
C SER A 86 -4.02 6.94 14.10
N GLY A 87 -2.78 7.42 14.13
CA GLY A 87 -2.42 8.75 14.64
C GLY A 87 -2.66 9.91 13.66
N LEU A 88 -3.05 9.64 12.41
CA LEU A 88 -3.20 10.67 11.38
C LEU A 88 -4.62 11.25 11.33
N PRO A 89 -4.77 12.57 11.15
CA PRO A 89 -6.07 13.16 10.81
C PRO A 89 -6.48 12.72 9.38
N PRO A 90 -7.78 12.70 9.05
CA PRO A 90 -8.24 12.33 7.71
C PRO A 90 -7.65 13.19 6.58
N THR A 91 -7.35 14.46 6.87
CA THR A 91 -6.77 15.43 5.95
C THR A 91 -5.89 16.43 6.69
N GLY A 92 -5.03 17.16 5.96
CA GLY A 92 -4.31 18.31 6.51
C GLY A 92 -2.92 18.00 7.09
N PHE A 93 -2.40 16.78 6.89
CA PHE A 93 -1.02 16.43 7.21
C PHE A 93 -0.14 16.46 5.95
N LEU A 94 1.16 16.64 6.12
CA LEU A 94 2.15 16.51 5.05
C LEU A 94 2.84 15.16 5.15
N LEU A 95 2.79 14.38 4.05
CA LEU A 95 3.49 13.11 3.91
C LEU A 95 4.86 13.32 3.26
N VAL A 96 5.91 12.79 3.88
CA VAL A 96 7.27 12.73 3.33
C VAL A 96 7.66 11.26 3.18
N ALA A 97 7.89 10.84 1.95
CA ALA A 97 8.35 9.49 1.60
C ALA A 97 9.41 9.60 0.50
N LEU A 98 10.69 9.51 0.90
CA LEU A 98 11.84 9.65 0.01
C LEU A 98 12.52 8.28 -0.15
N PRO A 99 12.20 7.50 -1.20
CA PRO A 99 12.82 6.20 -1.41
C PRO A 99 14.32 6.33 -1.70
N MET A 100 15.07 5.24 -1.47
CA MET A 100 16.47 5.18 -1.88
C MET A 100 16.62 5.39 -3.39
N LYS A 101 17.63 6.15 -3.80
CA LYS A 101 17.92 6.41 -5.20
C LYS A 101 18.70 5.24 -5.82
N ILE A 102 17.98 4.17 -6.15
CA ILE A 102 18.53 2.97 -6.78
C ILE A 102 18.53 3.16 -8.30
N GLU A 103 19.67 2.93 -8.96
CA GLU A 103 19.77 2.98 -10.43
C GLU A 103 18.86 1.92 -11.07
N GLY A 104 17.94 2.36 -11.94
CA GLY A 104 16.95 1.48 -12.56
C GLY A 104 15.92 0.88 -11.59
N GLY A 105 15.85 1.38 -10.35
CA GLY A 105 14.95 0.84 -9.33
C GLY A 105 13.48 1.04 -9.66
N THR A 106 12.68 -0.02 -9.53
CA THR A 106 11.21 0.01 -9.66
C THR A 106 10.52 0.34 -8.33
N GLY A 107 11.24 0.24 -7.23
CA GLY A 107 10.79 0.54 -5.87
C GLY A 107 11.96 0.47 -4.89
N ALA A 108 11.76 0.97 -3.67
CA ALA A 108 12.72 0.86 -2.59
C ALA A 108 12.04 0.98 -1.22
N PRO A 109 12.60 0.37 -0.16
CA PRO A 109 12.24 0.70 1.20
C PRO A 109 12.35 2.22 1.45
N VAL A 110 11.42 2.75 2.24
CA VAL A 110 11.35 4.18 2.55
C VAL A 110 11.00 4.40 4.02
N ARG A 111 11.63 5.41 4.62
CA ARG A 111 11.17 5.94 5.91
C ARG A 111 10.05 6.93 5.64
N ILE A 112 8.82 6.54 5.98
CA ILE A 112 7.66 7.41 5.88
C ILE A 112 7.62 8.31 7.12
N VAL A 113 7.41 9.61 6.91
CA VAL A 113 7.20 10.61 7.97
C VAL A 113 5.95 11.40 7.64
N ALA A 114 5.08 11.59 8.64
CA ALA A 114 3.95 12.49 8.55
C ALA A 114 4.15 13.68 9.48
N LEU A 115 3.97 14.89 8.97
CA LEU A 115 3.95 16.13 9.73
C LEU A 115 2.49 16.52 9.94
N ILE A 116 2.05 16.50 11.20
CA ILE A 116 0.68 16.82 11.63
C ILE A 116 0.66 18.29 12.09
N PRO A 117 -0.41 19.06 11.82
CA PRO A 117 -0.56 20.44 12.29
C PRO A 117 -0.49 20.61 13.82
#